data_AF-K0ESN9-F1
#
_entry.id   AF-K0ESN9-F1
#
_cell.length_a   1.000
_cell.length_b   1.000
_cell.length_c   1.000
_cell.angle_alpha   90.00
_cell.angle_beta   90.00
_cell.angle_gamma   90.00
#
_symmetry.space_group_name_H-M   'P 1'
#
loop_
_entity.id
_entity.type
_entity.pdbx_description
1 polymer ?
#
loop_
_entity_poly.entity_id
_entity_poly.type
_entity_poly.pdbx_seq_one_letter_code
_entity_poly.pdbx_strand_id
1 'polypeptide(L)'
;MIRFRFGLAPVDRVAPWGEQRRTLRWFALTEGWYGIDLGGQTLLRYSARTTELLRTQSGGAETPYDCYVAYYVARLWEDLLALLPSVLEPVPEDLADFIGADAADWSWAESDEADAAATWYGEHTLDTGYLWFGPHLRWWRTVDGAADTVTLAWHHPPDPEHEIEFAAPSSGRIRVSTDEFRSAVIELDRALLSAMATRLREFESSGPPPGIDLDLDHLAYEQDDRARWLARAMNQRPDTDWSAIRSGADALRRSSSALP
;
A
#
# COMPACT_ATOMS: atom_id res chain seq x y z
N MET A 1 -6.00 16.88 1.50
CA MET A 1 -5.85 16.32 0.15
C MET A 1 -4.88 15.15 0.20
N ILE A 2 -5.40 13.97 -0.12
CA ILE A 2 -4.70 12.73 -0.42
C ILE A 2 -4.82 12.42 -1.92
N ARG A 3 -3.75 11.90 -2.54
CA ARG A 3 -3.78 11.36 -3.89
C ARG A 3 -2.75 10.26 -4.07
N PHE A 4 -3.15 9.16 -4.70
CA PHE A 4 -2.22 8.13 -5.16
C PHE A 4 -1.72 8.49 -6.57
N ARG A 5 -0.41 8.58 -6.75
CA ARG A 5 0.25 8.78 -8.04
C ARG A 5 0.80 7.45 -8.51
N PHE A 6 0.69 7.20 -9.80
CA PHE A 6 1.42 6.11 -10.42
C PHE A 6 1.65 6.37 -11.91
N GLY A 7 2.53 5.58 -12.49
CA GLY A 7 2.66 5.41 -13.92
C GLY A 7 3.13 4.00 -14.23
N LEU A 8 2.71 3.45 -15.36
CA LEU A 8 3.11 2.11 -15.78
C LEU A 8 4.32 2.21 -16.72
N ALA A 9 5.29 1.31 -16.56
CA ALA A 9 6.44 1.20 -17.43
C ALA A 9 6.00 0.85 -18.86
N PRO A 10 6.61 1.39 -19.92
CA PRO A 10 6.30 1.03 -21.30
C PRO A 10 6.24 -0.49 -21.50
N VAL A 11 5.26 -0.97 -22.27
CA VAL A 11 4.97 -2.41 -22.42
C VAL A 11 6.19 -3.19 -22.94
N ASP A 12 6.99 -2.59 -23.82
CA ASP A 12 8.23 -3.15 -24.36
C ASP A 12 9.38 -3.26 -23.33
N ARG A 13 9.23 -2.62 -22.17
CA ARG A 13 10.16 -2.68 -21.04
C ARG A 13 9.69 -3.59 -19.91
N VAL A 14 8.45 -4.09 -19.96
CA VAL A 14 7.93 -5.00 -18.94
C VAL A 14 8.63 -6.36 -19.08
N ALA A 15 9.26 -6.82 -18.01
CA ALA A 15 9.99 -8.08 -18.04
C ALA A 15 9.00 -9.27 -18.08
N PRO A 16 9.07 -10.16 -19.10
CA PRO A 16 8.25 -11.36 -19.09
C PRO A 16 8.73 -12.33 -18.01
N TRP A 17 7.81 -13.11 -17.48
CA TRP A 17 8.08 -14.12 -16.48
C TRP A 17 8.32 -15.48 -17.12
N GLY A 18 9.20 -16.28 -16.51
CA GLY A 18 9.57 -17.61 -16.96
C GLY A 18 10.78 -17.63 -17.89
N GLU A 19 11.61 -18.67 -17.76
CA GLU A 19 12.86 -18.80 -18.53
C GLU A 19 12.60 -19.34 -19.95
N GLN A 20 11.92 -20.48 -20.04
CA GLN A 20 11.68 -21.18 -21.31
C GLN A 20 10.42 -20.70 -22.02
N ARG A 21 9.34 -20.46 -21.27
CA ARG A 21 8.07 -19.95 -21.77
C ARG A 21 7.84 -18.58 -21.15
N ARG A 22 8.28 -17.55 -21.86
CA ARG A 22 8.14 -16.15 -21.45
C ARG A 22 6.68 -15.75 -21.54
N THR A 23 6.09 -15.41 -20.40
CA THR A 23 4.66 -15.04 -20.29
C THR A 23 4.51 -13.69 -19.63
N LEU A 24 3.47 -12.94 -20.01
CA LEU A 24 3.04 -11.76 -19.27
C LEU A 24 1.70 -12.07 -18.60
N ARG A 25 1.67 -11.89 -17.28
CA ARG A 25 0.45 -11.98 -16.46
C ARG A 25 -0.10 -10.59 -16.20
N TRP A 26 -1.36 -10.50 -15.81
CA TRP A 26 -2.01 -9.22 -15.54
C TRP A 26 -1.20 -8.38 -14.54
N PHE A 27 -0.72 -9.02 -13.47
CA PHE A 27 0.13 -8.37 -12.46
C PHE A 27 1.44 -7.83 -13.02
N ALA A 28 2.15 -8.62 -13.85
CA ALA A 28 3.42 -8.20 -14.46
C ALA A 28 3.25 -6.95 -15.33
N LEU A 29 2.12 -6.86 -16.05
CA LEU A 29 1.76 -5.70 -16.85
C LEU A 29 1.51 -4.43 -16.03
N THR A 30 1.51 -4.48 -14.70
CA THR A 30 1.42 -3.30 -13.84
C THR A 30 2.78 -2.80 -13.34
N GLU A 31 3.89 -3.34 -13.86
CA GLU A 31 5.23 -2.83 -13.58
C GLU A 31 5.28 -1.31 -13.85
N GLY A 32 5.81 -0.54 -12.91
CA GLY A 32 5.74 0.90 -12.94
C GLY A 32 6.34 1.58 -11.72
N TRP A 33 5.82 2.75 -11.40
CA TRP A 33 6.21 3.56 -10.26
C TRP A 33 4.98 4.12 -9.54
N TYR A 34 5.12 4.45 -8.26
CA TYR A 34 4.03 5.09 -7.51
C TYR A 34 4.49 5.94 -6.32
N GLY A 35 3.59 6.78 -5.83
CA GLY A 35 3.77 7.64 -4.68
C GLY A 35 2.44 8.03 -4.06
N ILE A 36 2.46 8.56 -2.83
CA ILE A 36 1.25 9.02 -2.14
C ILE A 36 1.43 10.46 -1.70
N ASP A 37 0.68 11.37 -2.30
CA ASP A 37 0.61 12.76 -1.87
C ASP A 37 -0.35 12.91 -0.70
N LEU A 38 0.07 13.60 0.35
CA LEU A 38 -0.73 13.87 1.55
C LEU A 38 -0.23 15.11 2.27
N GLY A 39 -1.09 16.14 2.37
CA GLY A 39 -0.82 17.33 3.19
C GLY A 39 0.50 18.04 2.90
N GLY A 40 0.88 18.13 1.62
CA GLY A 40 2.14 18.74 1.20
C GLY A 40 3.37 17.83 1.32
N GLN A 41 3.19 16.61 1.82
CA GLN A 41 4.20 15.55 1.76
C GLN A 41 3.92 14.61 0.59
N THR A 42 4.96 13.93 0.12
CA THR A 42 4.84 12.82 -0.83
C THR A 42 5.57 11.62 -0.24
N LEU A 43 4.82 10.64 0.26
CA LEU A 43 5.35 9.35 0.72
C LEU A 43 5.72 8.49 -0.49
N LEU A 44 6.61 7.52 -0.25
CA LEU A 44 7.14 6.61 -1.28
C LEU A 44 7.87 7.35 -2.43
N ARG A 45 8.34 8.56 -2.14
CA ARG A 45 9.30 9.30 -2.95
C ARG A 45 10.65 9.25 -2.25
N TYR A 46 11.68 8.78 -2.93
CA TYR A 46 13.05 8.77 -2.44
C TYR A 46 13.61 10.18 -2.30
N SER A 47 14.58 10.34 -1.39
CA SER A 47 15.37 11.55 -1.28
C SER A 47 16.21 11.75 -2.55
N ALA A 48 16.70 12.97 -2.77
CA ALA A 48 17.55 13.26 -3.93
C ALA A 48 18.82 12.39 -3.94
N ARG A 49 19.37 12.08 -2.75
CA ARG A 49 20.54 11.21 -2.59
C ARG A 49 20.22 9.79 -3.03
N THR A 50 19.16 9.19 -2.50
CA THR A 50 18.77 7.81 -2.86
C THR A 50 18.41 7.71 -4.33
N THR A 51 17.71 8.70 -4.88
CA THR A 51 17.39 8.77 -6.32
C THR A 51 18.66 8.69 -7.18
N GLU A 52 19.68 9.49 -6.84
CA GLU A 52 20.94 9.51 -7.59
C GLU A 52 21.74 8.20 -7.44
N LEU A 53 21.76 7.62 -6.24
CA LEU A 53 22.40 6.34 -5.97
C LEU A 53 21.79 5.23 -6.81
N LEU A 54 20.46 5.06 -6.74
CA LEU A 54 19.74 4.01 -7.47
C LEU A 54 19.87 4.20 -8.98
N ARG A 55 19.83 5.45 -9.46
CA ARG A 55 20.07 5.77 -10.87
C ARG A 55 21.46 5.32 -11.32
N THR A 56 22.49 5.67 -10.55
CA THR A 56 23.89 5.29 -10.83
C THR A 56 24.04 3.77 -10.87
N GLN A 57 23.42 3.05 -9.93
CA GLN A 57 23.47 1.59 -9.87
C GLN A 57 22.72 0.92 -11.03
N SER A 58 21.58 1.47 -11.45
CA SER A 58 20.78 0.91 -12.54
C SER A 58 21.45 1.03 -13.93
N GLY A 59 22.30 2.04 -14.12
CA GLY A 59 22.90 2.37 -15.43
C GLY A 59 21.89 2.75 -16.52
N GLY A 60 20.61 2.95 -16.15
CA GLY A 60 19.53 3.29 -17.06
C GLY A 60 19.54 4.76 -17.47
N ALA A 61 18.73 5.08 -18.49
CA ALA A 61 18.45 6.47 -18.83
C ALA A 61 17.62 7.12 -17.71
N GLU A 62 18.00 8.33 -17.30
CA GLU A 62 17.27 9.10 -16.31
C GLU A 62 15.81 9.29 -16.72
N THR A 63 14.90 9.05 -15.78
CA THR A 63 13.48 9.37 -15.94
C THR A 63 13.03 10.35 -14.86
N PRO A 64 12.01 11.20 -15.14
CA PRO A 64 11.42 12.08 -14.13
C PRO A 64 10.83 11.34 -12.93
N TYR A 65 10.67 10.02 -13.02
CA TYR A 65 9.99 9.19 -12.04
C TYR A 65 10.95 8.31 -11.22
N ASP A 66 12.26 8.41 -11.46
CA ASP A 66 13.29 7.67 -10.69
C ASP A 66 13.23 7.99 -9.19
N CYS A 67 12.66 9.15 -8.83
CA CYS A 67 12.46 9.54 -7.44
C CYS A 67 11.30 8.83 -6.74
N TYR A 68 10.55 7.97 -7.41
CA TYR A 68 9.47 7.18 -6.83
C TYR A 68 9.89 5.73 -6.66
N VAL A 69 9.21 5.00 -5.77
CA VAL A 69 9.37 3.55 -5.71
C VAL A 69 8.96 2.92 -7.03
N ALA A 70 9.79 2.01 -7.54
CA ALA A 70 9.56 1.28 -8.77
C ALA A 70 9.19 -0.17 -8.44
N TYR A 71 7.93 -0.53 -8.63
CA TYR A 71 7.39 -1.85 -8.39
C TYR A 71 6.05 -2.03 -9.14
N TYR A 72 5.43 -3.20 -9.03
CA TYR A 72 4.12 -3.45 -9.59
C TYR A 72 3.05 -2.58 -8.90
N VAL A 73 2.41 -1.67 -9.65
CA VAL A 73 1.35 -0.79 -9.15
C VAL A 73 0.15 -1.61 -8.62
N ALA A 74 -0.08 -2.79 -9.20
CA ALA A 74 -1.06 -3.74 -8.67
C ALA A 74 -0.81 -4.04 -7.19
N ARG A 75 0.44 -4.16 -6.73
CA ARG A 75 0.71 -4.51 -5.33
C ARG A 75 0.17 -3.45 -4.37
N LEU A 76 0.46 -2.17 -4.64
CA LEU A 76 -0.11 -1.05 -3.87
C LEU A 76 -1.63 -1.09 -3.89
N TRP A 77 -2.24 -1.30 -5.06
CA TRP A 77 -3.69 -1.33 -5.21
C TRP A 77 -4.34 -2.52 -4.50
N GLU A 78 -3.78 -3.72 -4.62
CA GLU A 78 -4.25 -4.94 -3.95
C GLU A 78 -4.20 -4.78 -2.43
N ASP A 79 -3.06 -4.31 -1.91
CA ASP A 79 -2.89 -4.06 -0.48
C ASP A 79 -3.85 -2.96 0.00
N LEU A 80 -4.04 -1.89 -0.80
CA LEU A 80 -4.98 -0.83 -0.51
C LEU A 80 -6.43 -1.32 -0.42
N LEU A 81 -6.83 -2.25 -1.28
CA LEU A 81 -8.15 -2.86 -1.24
C LEU A 81 -8.30 -3.85 -0.08
N ALA A 82 -7.23 -4.55 0.29
CA ALA A 82 -7.22 -5.48 1.41
C ALA A 82 -7.42 -4.77 2.76
N LEU A 83 -6.76 -3.63 3.00
CA LEU A 83 -6.95 -2.89 4.26
C LEU A 83 -8.24 -2.05 4.30
N LEU A 84 -8.85 -1.76 3.15
CA LEU A 84 -9.95 -0.81 3.04
C LEU A 84 -11.12 -1.09 4.01
N PRO A 85 -11.58 -2.34 4.22
CA PRO A 85 -12.66 -2.62 5.16
C PRO A 85 -12.31 -2.20 6.60
N SER A 86 -11.12 -2.56 7.07
CA SER A 86 -10.65 -2.27 8.43
C SER A 86 -10.42 -0.77 8.62
N VAL A 87 -9.80 -0.10 7.64
CA VAL A 87 -9.61 1.37 7.68
C VAL A 87 -10.92 2.14 7.79
N LEU A 88 -11.99 1.65 7.16
CA LEU A 88 -13.29 2.32 7.15
C LEU A 88 -14.18 1.99 8.35
N GLU A 89 -13.82 0.96 9.13
CA GLU A 89 -14.46 0.69 10.41
C GLU A 89 -14.04 1.77 11.42
N PRO A 90 -14.99 2.48 12.07
CA PRO A 90 -14.64 3.43 13.11
C PRO A 90 -13.90 2.72 14.26
N VAL A 91 -12.69 3.17 14.56
CA VAL A 91 -11.96 2.71 15.74
C VAL A 91 -12.57 3.36 16.99
N PRO A 92 -12.92 2.57 18.03
CA PRO A 92 -13.35 3.11 19.32
C PRO A 92 -12.33 4.09 19.89
N GLU A 93 -12.83 5.15 20.52
CA GLU A 93 -11.99 6.24 21.06
C GLU A 93 -10.91 5.72 22.03
N ASP A 94 -11.24 4.72 22.85
CA ASP A 94 -10.33 4.12 23.82
C ASP A 94 -9.16 3.34 23.19
N LEU A 95 -9.28 2.98 21.92
CA LEU A 95 -8.24 2.29 21.13
C LEU A 95 -7.43 3.24 20.24
N ALA A 96 -7.80 4.53 20.15
CA ALA A 96 -7.13 5.50 19.27
C ALA A 96 -5.63 5.65 19.57
N ASP A 97 -5.25 5.61 20.86
CA ASP A 97 -3.86 5.65 21.27
C ASP A 97 -3.12 4.33 20.96
N PHE A 98 -3.83 3.20 20.90
CA PHE A 98 -3.21 1.87 20.69
C PHE A 98 -2.86 1.71 19.23
N ILE A 99 -3.83 1.96 18.34
CA ILE A 99 -3.62 1.96 16.90
C ILE A 99 -2.61 3.03 16.48
N GLY A 100 -2.56 4.15 17.21
CA GLY A 100 -1.62 5.24 16.93
C GLY A 100 -0.18 4.99 17.41
N ALA A 101 0.06 4.00 18.26
CA ALA A 101 1.39 3.70 18.82
C ALA A 101 2.26 2.94 17.81
N ASP A 102 3.56 2.86 18.10
CA ASP A 102 4.47 1.93 17.39
C ASP A 102 4.39 0.54 18.02
N ALA A 103 4.45 -0.51 17.21
CA ALA A 103 4.47 -1.88 17.70
C ALA A 103 5.83 -2.24 18.34
N ALA A 104 6.87 -1.47 18.04
CA ALA A 104 8.16 -1.57 18.72
C ALA A 104 8.07 -1.27 20.23
N ASP A 105 7.06 -0.51 20.66
CA ASP A 105 6.83 -0.18 22.08
C ASP A 105 6.05 -1.27 22.82
N TRP A 106 5.51 -2.25 22.09
CA TRP A 106 4.73 -3.33 22.69
C TRP A 106 5.62 -4.30 23.43
N SER A 107 5.03 -4.89 24.46
CA SER A 107 5.64 -6.03 25.13
C SER A 107 4.76 -7.24 24.89
N TRP A 108 5.27 -8.10 24.02
CA TRP A 108 4.60 -9.29 23.55
C TRP A 108 4.20 -10.20 24.70
N ALA A 109 2.91 -10.53 24.74
CA ALA A 109 2.33 -11.48 25.67
C ALA A 109 1.76 -12.64 24.86
N GLU A 110 1.97 -13.87 25.32
CA GLU A 110 1.36 -15.05 24.70
C GLU A 110 -0.09 -15.17 25.19
N SER A 111 -1.04 -14.63 24.42
CA SER A 111 -2.48 -14.88 24.60
C SER A 111 -3.24 -14.70 23.29
N ASP A 112 -4.37 -15.40 23.16
CA ASP A 112 -5.25 -15.30 21.99
C ASP A 112 -5.71 -13.85 21.77
N GLU A 113 -5.95 -13.09 22.84
CA GLU A 113 -6.32 -11.68 22.76
C GLU A 113 -5.17 -10.79 22.27
N ALA A 114 -3.93 -11.05 22.73
CA ALA A 114 -2.76 -10.31 22.25
C ALA A 114 -2.53 -10.57 20.75
N ASP A 115 -2.68 -11.81 20.29
CA ASP A 115 -2.61 -12.18 18.88
C ASP A 115 -3.75 -11.52 18.07
N ALA A 116 -4.96 -11.46 18.62
CA ALA A 116 -6.09 -10.77 17.98
C ALA A 116 -5.82 -9.27 17.82
N ALA A 117 -5.32 -8.60 18.86
CA ALA A 117 -4.97 -7.18 18.82
C ALA A 117 -3.80 -6.89 17.86
N ALA A 118 -2.79 -7.75 17.81
CA ALA A 118 -1.68 -7.64 16.86
C ALA A 118 -2.14 -7.86 15.41
N THR A 119 -3.01 -8.84 15.18
CA THR A 119 -3.61 -9.09 13.86
C THR A 119 -4.43 -7.91 13.39
N TRP A 120 -5.37 -7.43 14.23
CA TRP A 120 -6.18 -6.24 13.94
C TRP A 120 -5.32 -5.01 13.62
N TYR A 121 -4.24 -4.79 14.37
CA TYR A 121 -3.30 -3.71 14.08
C TYR A 121 -2.58 -3.88 12.73
N GLY A 122 -2.23 -5.12 12.38
CA GLY A 122 -1.67 -5.48 11.08
C GLY A 122 -2.63 -5.18 9.93
N GLU A 123 -3.93 -5.44 10.10
CA GLU A 123 -4.96 -5.14 9.11
C GLU A 123 -5.13 -3.64 8.81
N HIS A 124 -4.61 -2.77 9.67
CA HIS A 124 -4.58 -1.32 9.48
C HIS A 124 -3.26 -0.84 8.87
N THR A 125 -2.30 -1.74 8.62
CA THR A 125 -0.97 -1.43 8.10
C THR A 125 -0.87 -1.82 6.62
N LEU A 126 -0.57 -0.85 5.76
CA LEU A 126 -0.28 -1.13 4.36
C LEU A 126 1.05 -1.90 4.26
N ASP A 127 1.02 -3.05 3.59
CA ASP A 127 2.22 -3.84 3.36
C ASP A 127 3.17 -3.13 2.40
N THR A 128 4.40 -2.91 2.86
CA THR A 128 5.53 -2.41 2.07
C THR A 128 6.74 -3.32 2.21
N GLY A 129 6.58 -4.55 2.70
CA GLY A 129 7.67 -5.49 2.95
C GLY A 129 8.40 -5.94 1.68
N TYR A 130 7.78 -5.74 0.51
CA TYR A 130 8.42 -5.92 -0.79
C TYR A 130 9.37 -4.77 -1.18
N LEU A 131 9.39 -3.66 -0.43
CA LEU A 131 10.34 -2.56 -0.61
C LEU A 131 11.50 -2.71 0.37
N TRP A 132 12.71 -2.44 -0.12
CA TRP A 132 13.87 -2.38 0.75
C TRP A 132 13.73 -1.19 1.71
N PHE A 133 13.70 -1.48 3.02
CA PHE A 133 13.42 -0.49 4.08
C PHE A 133 12.13 0.31 3.85
N GLY A 134 11.08 -0.34 3.32
CA GLY A 134 9.78 0.28 3.07
C GLY A 134 9.16 0.90 4.34
N PRO A 135 8.44 2.03 4.20
CA PRO A 135 7.86 2.71 5.35
C PRO A 135 6.64 1.98 5.88
N HIS A 136 6.51 1.89 7.20
CA HIS A 136 5.28 1.40 7.83
C HIS A 136 4.20 2.46 7.73
N LEU A 137 3.13 2.18 6.98
CA LEU A 137 2.02 3.12 6.76
C LEU A 137 0.75 2.57 7.43
N ARG A 138 0.27 3.22 8.48
CA ARG A 138 -0.91 2.80 9.24
C ARG A 138 -2.07 3.76 9.03
N TRP A 139 -3.27 3.20 8.87
CA TRP A 139 -4.48 3.95 8.55
C TRP A 139 -5.60 3.56 9.51
N TRP A 140 -6.37 4.52 10.03
CA TRP A 140 -7.56 4.21 10.81
C TRP A 140 -8.56 5.35 10.80
N ARG A 141 -9.86 5.02 10.89
CA ARG A 141 -10.93 6.01 10.94
C ARG A 141 -11.33 6.31 12.37
N THR A 142 -11.56 7.59 12.65
CA THR A 142 -12.14 8.08 13.90
C THR A 142 -13.36 8.94 13.59
N VAL A 143 -14.45 8.68 14.33
CA VAL A 143 -15.69 9.46 14.26
C VAL A 143 -15.92 10.11 15.63
N ASP A 144 -15.81 11.43 15.69
CA ASP A 144 -16.03 12.22 16.90
C ASP A 144 -17.03 13.35 16.61
N GLY A 145 -18.24 13.22 17.14
CA GLY A 145 -19.34 14.14 16.88
C GLY A 145 -19.63 14.27 15.37
N ALA A 146 -19.31 15.43 14.80
CA ALA A 146 -19.47 15.71 13.37
C ALA A 146 -18.20 15.46 12.54
N ALA A 147 -17.06 15.17 13.17
CA ALA A 147 -15.81 14.88 12.49
C ALA A 147 -15.74 13.39 12.12
N ASP A 148 -15.55 13.11 10.84
CA ASP A 148 -15.34 11.78 10.29
C ASP A 148 -14.05 11.79 9.46
N THR A 149 -12.98 11.25 10.02
CA THR A 149 -11.64 11.36 9.45
C THR A 149 -10.91 10.03 9.43
N VAL A 150 -10.08 9.85 8.41
CA VAL A 150 -9.07 8.81 8.35
C VAL A 150 -7.74 9.45 8.71
N THR A 151 -7.07 8.87 9.70
CA THR A 151 -5.71 9.19 10.07
C THR A 151 -4.76 8.27 9.32
N LEU A 152 -3.72 8.85 8.72
CA LEU A 152 -2.55 8.13 8.25
C LEU A 152 -1.37 8.48 9.16
N ALA A 153 -0.69 7.47 9.69
CA ALA A 153 0.60 7.61 10.35
C ALA A 153 1.67 6.83 9.58
N TRP A 154 2.89 7.35 9.57
CA TRP A 154 4.02 6.66 8.95
C TRP A 154 5.26 6.68 9.82
N HIS A 155 6.09 5.66 9.63
CA HIS A 155 7.43 5.55 10.16
C HIS A 155 8.36 4.91 9.12
N HIS A 156 9.53 5.51 8.89
CA HIS A 156 10.56 4.98 8.01
C HIS A 156 11.54 4.18 8.86
N PRO A 157 11.66 2.85 8.67
CA PRO A 157 12.71 2.11 9.35
C PRO A 157 14.08 2.65 8.92
N PRO A 158 15.06 2.73 9.84
CA PRO A 158 16.40 3.16 9.48
C PRO A 158 17.04 2.12 8.56
N ASP A 159 17.63 2.60 7.47
CA ASP A 159 18.57 1.81 6.67
C ASP A 159 19.97 1.90 7.33
N PRO A 160 20.55 0.78 7.82
CA PRO A 160 21.89 0.75 8.40
C PRO A 160 23.00 1.22 7.46
N GLU A 161 22.83 1.06 6.15
CA GLU A 161 23.80 1.46 5.13
C GLU A 161 23.54 2.88 4.61
N HIS A 162 22.40 3.48 4.99
CA HIS A 162 21.96 4.81 4.57
C HIS A 162 21.91 4.97 3.02
N GLU A 163 21.53 3.92 2.32
CA GLU A 163 21.31 3.90 0.87
C GLU A 163 19.88 4.34 0.54
N ILE A 164 18.90 3.88 1.33
CA ILE A 164 17.49 4.16 1.17
C ILE A 164 17.03 5.24 2.17
N GLU A 165 16.55 6.34 1.62
CA GLU A 165 15.94 7.44 2.34
C GLU A 165 14.74 7.96 1.53
N PHE A 166 13.62 8.20 2.21
CA PHE A 166 12.44 8.85 1.60
C PHE A 166 12.45 10.36 1.87
N ALA A 167 11.89 11.12 0.94
CA ALA A 167 11.85 12.59 0.99
C ALA A 167 10.92 13.15 2.08
N ALA A 168 9.91 12.39 2.49
CA ALA A 168 9.05 12.76 3.61
C ALA A 168 9.80 12.60 4.96
N PRO A 169 9.40 13.32 6.02
CA PRO A 169 9.96 13.13 7.35
C PRO A 169 9.94 11.66 7.79
N SER A 170 10.94 11.24 8.58
CA SER A 170 11.08 9.84 9.04
C SER A 170 9.87 9.30 9.79
N SER A 171 9.10 10.18 10.41
CA SER A 171 7.79 9.84 10.96
C SER A 171 6.84 11.02 10.81
N GLY A 172 5.55 10.71 10.80
CA GLY A 172 4.53 11.74 10.80
C GLY A 172 3.12 11.18 10.85
N ARG A 173 2.17 12.10 10.94
CA ARG A 173 0.75 11.79 10.99
C ARG A 173 -0.05 12.89 10.33
N ILE A 174 -1.09 12.51 9.59
CA ILE A 174 -2.04 13.44 9.00
C ILE A 174 -3.46 12.89 9.12
N ARG A 175 -4.44 13.79 9.13
CA ARG A 175 -5.86 13.45 9.02
C ARG A 175 -6.43 14.01 7.73
N VAL A 176 -7.24 13.20 7.06
CA VAL A 176 -8.07 13.59 5.91
C VAL A 176 -9.52 13.22 6.21
N SER A 177 -10.49 13.83 5.53
CA SER A 177 -11.87 13.36 5.67
C SER A 177 -12.02 11.95 5.09
N THR A 178 -12.92 11.16 5.67
CA THR A 178 -13.18 9.80 5.17
C THR A 178 -13.65 9.80 3.71
N ASP A 179 -14.41 10.83 3.29
CA ASP A 179 -14.83 10.99 1.90
C ASP A 179 -13.67 11.29 0.95
N GLU A 180 -12.69 12.09 1.39
CA GLU A 180 -11.50 12.40 0.61
C GLU A 180 -10.63 11.13 0.42
N PHE A 181 -10.45 10.36 1.49
CA PHE A 181 -9.77 9.06 1.42
C PHE A 181 -10.48 8.11 0.45
N ARG A 182 -11.80 7.89 0.61
CA ARG A 182 -12.59 7.03 -0.29
C ARG A 182 -12.46 7.47 -1.75
N SER A 183 -12.55 8.77 -2.00
CA SER A 183 -12.44 9.33 -3.35
C SER A 183 -11.07 9.04 -3.97
N ALA A 184 -9.98 9.16 -3.20
CA ALA A 184 -8.64 8.85 -3.67
C ALA A 184 -8.45 7.36 -4.00
N VAL A 185 -9.00 6.45 -3.18
CA VAL A 185 -8.98 4.99 -3.48
C VAL A 185 -9.75 4.68 -4.77
N ILE A 186 -10.94 5.26 -4.93
CA ILE A 186 -11.76 5.11 -6.15
C ILE A 186 -11.02 5.65 -7.39
N GLU A 187 -10.32 6.78 -7.26
CA GLU A 187 -9.53 7.35 -8.35
C GLU A 187 -8.38 6.43 -8.75
N LEU A 188 -7.61 5.89 -7.78
CA LEU A 188 -6.54 4.93 -8.04
C LEU A 188 -7.06 3.71 -8.80
N ASP A 189 -8.12 3.09 -8.28
CA ASP A 189 -8.74 1.90 -8.87
C ASP A 189 -9.17 2.14 -10.32
N ARG A 190 -9.95 3.21 -10.56
CA ARG A 190 -10.41 3.57 -11.90
C ARG A 190 -9.23 3.83 -12.84
N ALA A 191 -8.23 4.58 -12.38
CA ALA A 191 -7.09 4.94 -13.20
C ALA A 191 -6.24 3.70 -13.57
N LEU A 192 -5.96 2.80 -12.62
CA LEU A 192 -5.21 1.58 -12.87
C LEU A 192 -5.95 0.65 -13.83
N LEU A 193 -7.23 0.39 -13.57
CA LEU A 193 -8.05 -0.49 -14.42
C LEU A 193 -8.22 0.09 -15.83
N SER A 194 -8.36 1.41 -15.95
CA SER A 194 -8.41 2.07 -17.26
C SER A 194 -7.08 1.95 -18.01
N ALA A 195 -5.95 2.09 -17.33
CA ALA A 195 -4.63 1.94 -17.94
C ALA A 195 -4.41 0.50 -18.42
N MET A 196 -4.81 -0.49 -17.62
CA MET A 196 -4.75 -1.91 -17.97
C MET A 196 -5.69 -2.27 -19.12
N ALA A 197 -6.92 -1.76 -19.14
CA ALA A 197 -7.84 -1.96 -20.26
C ALA A 197 -7.27 -1.40 -21.58
N THR A 198 -6.50 -0.31 -21.55
CA THR A 198 -5.79 0.21 -22.73
C THR A 198 -4.72 -0.77 -23.21
N ARG A 199 -3.89 -1.31 -22.31
CA ARG A 199 -2.86 -2.31 -22.67
C ARG A 199 -3.46 -3.56 -23.30
N LEU A 200 -4.55 -4.07 -22.74
CA LEU A 200 -5.22 -5.26 -23.28
C LEU A 200 -5.72 -5.02 -24.70
N ARG A 201 -6.36 -3.87 -24.98
CA ARG A 201 -6.77 -3.49 -26.35
C ARG A 201 -5.59 -3.33 -27.31
N GLU A 202 -4.46 -2.81 -26.84
CA GLU A 202 -3.24 -2.73 -27.64
C GLU A 202 -2.74 -4.13 -28.02
N PHE A 203 -2.75 -5.10 -27.10
CA PHE A 203 -2.38 -6.48 -27.43
C PHE A 203 -3.40 -7.18 -28.33
N GLU A 204 -4.70 -6.93 -28.16
CA GLU A 204 -5.73 -7.46 -29.06
C GLU A 204 -5.54 -6.99 -30.50
N SER A 205 -5.11 -5.74 -30.67
CA SER A 205 -4.91 -5.15 -32.00
C SER A 205 -3.54 -5.45 -32.62
N SER A 206 -2.47 -5.52 -31.83
CA SER A 206 -1.10 -5.67 -32.33
C SER A 206 -0.51 -7.07 -32.13
N GLY A 207 -1.17 -7.93 -31.35
CA GLY A 207 -0.63 -9.19 -30.87
C GLY A 207 0.33 -8.99 -29.70
N PRO A 208 0.80 -10.09 -29.09
CA PRO A 208 1.80 -10.01 -28.02
C PRO A 208 3.16 -9.55 -28.53
N PRO A 209 4.04 -9.02 -27.66
CA PRO A 209 5.41 -8.71 -28.04
C PRO A 209 6.15 -9.98 -28.54
N PRO A 210 7.11 -9.85 -29.48
CA PRO A 210 7.81 -10.99 -30.05
C PRO A 210 8.44 -11.90 -28.99
N GLY A 211 8.19 -13.21 -29.11
CA GLY A 211 8.75 -14.22 -28.20
C GLY A 211 8.07 -14.29 -26.82
N ILE A 212 6.99 -13.54 -26.61
CA ILE A 212 6.16 -13.63 -25.40
C ILE A 212 4.87 -14.38 -25.75
N ASP A 213 4.57 -15.39 -24.93
CA ASP A 213 3.29 -16.07 -24.96
C ASP A 213 2.29 -15.34 -24.06
N LEU A 214 1.14 -14.99 -24.63
CA LEU A 214 0.13 -14.15 -24.00
C LEU A 214 -1.24 -14.80 -24.15
N ASP A 215 -1.78 -15.24 -23.03
CA ASP A 215 -3.15 -15.75 -22.95
C ASP A 215 -4.11 -14.55 -22.78
N LEU A 216 -4.55 -14.00 -23.91
CA LEU A 216 -5.44 -12.82 -23.92
C LEU A 216 -6.78 -13.11 -23.27
N ASP A 217 -7.32 -14.32 -23.43
CA ASP A 217 -8.60 -14.71 -22.81
C ASP A 217 -8.47 -14.74 -21.29
N HIS A 218 -7.36 -15.29 -20.78
CA HIS A 218 -7.07 -15.28 -19.35
C HIS A 218 -6.83 -13.86 -18.81
N LEU A 219 -6.13 -13.00 -19.55
CA LEU A 219 -5.93 -11.60 -19.16
C LEU A 219 -7.23 -10.81 -19.10
N ALA A 220 -8.12 -11.01 -20.07
CA ALA A 220 -9.45 -10.39 -20.08
C ALA A 220 -10.27 -10.87 -18.88
N TYR A 221 -10.22 -12.16 -18.56
CA TYR A 221 -10.87 -12.71 -17.37
C TYR A 221 -10.32 -12.10 -16.06
N GLU A 222 -8.98 -12.00 -15.92
CA GLU A 222 -8.36 -11.37 -14.75
C GLU A 222 -8.77 -9.89 -14.63
N GLN A 223 -8.77 -9.14 -15.74
CA GLN A 223 -9.19 -7.74 -15.78
C GLN A 223 -10.64 -7.58 -15.30
N ASP A 224 -11.56 -8.42 -15.77
CA ASP A 224 -12.97 -8.37 -15.39
C ASP A 224 -13.19 -8.79 -13.93
N ASP A 225 -12.45 -9.77 -13.43
CA ASP A 225 -12.55 -10.11 -12.01
C ASP A 225 -12.03 -8.98 -11.12
N ARG A 226 -10.84 -8.45 -11.42
CA ARG A 226 -10.18 -7.38 -10.68
C ARG A 226 -10.99 -6.08 -10.68
N ALA A 227 -11.71 -5.79 -11.78
CA ALA A 227 -12.62 -4.65 -11.86
C ALA A 227 -13.79 -4.69 -10.84
N ARG A 228 -14.02 -5.83 -10.18
CA ARG A 228 -15.05 -5.98 -9.14
C ARG A 228 -14.49 -5.85 -7.72
N TRP A 229 -13.16 -5.82 -7.55
CA TRP A 229 -12.54 -5.92 -6.23
C TRP A 229 -12.83 -4.71 -5.34
N LEU A 230 -12.78 -3.48 -5.88
CA LEU A 230 -13.12 -2.28 -5.12
C LEU A 230 -14.55 -2.36 -4.55
N ALA A 231 -15.51 -2.80 -5.36
CA ALA A 231 -16.89 -2.95 -4.92
C ALA A 231 -17.02 -4.02 -3.82
N ARG A 232 -16.27 -5.13 -3.91
CA ARG A 232 -16.22 -6.15 -2.86
C ARG A 232 -15.66 -5.57 -1.55
N ALA A 233 -14.50 -4.91 -1.62
CA ALA A 233 -13.85 -4.29 -0.45
C ALA A 233 -14.73 -3.22 0.22
N MET A 234 -15.37 -2.33 -0.55
CA MET A 234 -16.24 -1.27 -0.02
C MET A 234 -17.51 -1.80 0.69
N ASN A 235 -17.98 -2.97 0.26
CA ASN A 235 -19.17 -3.62 0.82
C ASN A 235 -18.85 -4.56 1.99
N GLN A 236 -17.59 -4.93 2.19
CA GLN A 236 -17.18 -5.72 3.33
C GLN A 236 -17.39 -4.92 4.62
N ARG A 237 -17.86 -5.63 5.65
CA ARG A 237 -18.03 -5.12 7.01
C ARG A 237 -17.22 -6.04 7.91
N PRO A 238 -16.14 -5.55 8.53
CA PRO A 238 -15.46 -6.31 9.57
C PRO A 238 -16.44 -6.69 10.69
N ASP A 239 -16.25 -7.87 11.26
CA ASP A 239 -16.97 -8.34 12.45
C ASP A 239 -15.97 -8.34 13.63
N THR A 240 -15.43 -7.15 13.91
CA THR A 240 -14.33 -6.99 14.87
C THR A 240 -14.81 -7.25 16.30
N ASP A 241 -14.22 -8.24 16.97
CA ASP A 241 -14.43 -8.47 18.40
C ASP A 241 -13.69 -7.41 19.22
N TRP A 242 -14.32 -6.25 19.38
CA TRP A 242 -13.78 -5.14 20.15
C TRP A 242 -13.49 -5.47 21.61
N SER A 243 -14.08 -6.54 22.18
CA SER A 243 -13.73 -6.97 23.53
C SER A 243 -12.37 -7.65 23.53
N ALA A 244 -12.14 -8.58 22.61
CA ALA A 244 -10.84 -9.24 22.44
C ALA A 244 -9.74 -8.22 22.10
N ILE A 245 -10.01 -7.27 21.19
CA ILE A 245 -9.03 -6.24 20.82
C ILE A 245 -8.65 -5.37 22.02
N ARG A 246 -9.61 -4.96 22.86
CA ARG A 246 -9.30 -4.20 24.08
C ARG A 246 -8.44 -4.99 25.06
N SER A 247 -8.81 -6.25 25.33
CA SER A 247 -8.05 -7.12 26.22
C SER A 247 -6.62 -7.34 25.72
N GLY A 248 -6.45 -7.55 24.42
CA GLY A 248 -5.15 -7.69 23.78
C GLY A 248 -4.32 -6.42 23.81
N ALA A 249 -4.92 -5.27 23.48
CA ALA A 249 -4.26 -3.97 23.53
C ALA A 249 -3.74 -3.66 24.95
N ASP A 250 -4.53 -3.96 25.98
CA ASP A 250 -4.11 -3.81 27.37
C ASP A 250 -2.98 -4.78 27.76
N ALA A 251 -2.97 -6.00 27.22
CA ALA A 251 -1.89 -6.96 27.45
C ALA A 251 -0.56 -6.50 26.82
N LEU A 252 -0.62 -6.04 25.56
CA LEU A 252 0.53 -5.55 24.80
C LEU A 252 1.12 -4.26 25.38
N ARG A 253 0.27 -3.36 25.92
CA ARG A 253 0.71 -2.11 26.56
C ARG A 253 1.31 -2.30 27.95
N ARG A 254 0.68 -3.12 28.81
CA ARG A 254 1.08 -3.24 30.23
C ARG A 254 2.43 -3.91 30.43
N SER A 255 2.85 -4.75 29.50
CA SER A 255 4.12 -5.47 29.64
C SER A 255 5.33 -4.54 29.39
N SER A 256 5.14 -3.34 28.82
CA SER A 256 6.18 -2.34 28.55
C SER A 256 6.56 -1.50 29.78
N SER A 257 5.68 -1.45 30.79
CA SER A 257 5.86 -0.61 31.98
C SER A 257 6.65 -1.26 33.13
N ALA A 258 7.32 -2.39 32.89
CA ALA A 258 8.00 -3.17 33.94
C ALA A 258 9.54 -3.03 33.96
N LEU A 259 10.11 -1.93 33.46
CA LEU A 259 11.52 -1.61 33.70
C LEU A 259 11.62 -0.35 34.59
N PRO A 260 12.18 -0.49 35.82
CA PRO A 260 12.41 0.62 36.74
C PRO A 260 13.55 1.56 36.32
#